data_AF-A0A969HGM2-F1
#
_entry.id   AF-A0A969HGM2-F1
#
_cell.length_a   1.000
_cell.length_b   1.000
_cell.length_c   1.000
_cell.angle_alpha   90.00
_cell.angle_beta   90.00
_cell.angle_gamma   90.00
#
_symmetry.space_group_name_H-M   'P 1'
#
loop_
_entity.id
_entity.type
_entity.pdbx_description
1 polymer ?
#
loop_
_entity_poly.entity_id
_entity_poly.type
_entity_poly.pdbx_seq_one_letter_code
_entity_poly.pdbx_strand_id
1 'polypeptide(L)'
;MDNILTLIRKSPRLPELIKELEAYWEDEQKRRHQFWAGHDESQKAEFIEGEIIYHSPVYGRHWKVSTQILRYLIPFVYDRKLGEVAVEKVMIRCTRNDYEPDICFWTSERAREFQDKQSAFPPPGFYH
;
A
#
# COMPACT_ATOMS: atom_id res chain seq x y z
N MET A 1 -4.12 -14.91 26.12
CA MET A 1 -4.48 -15.18 24.71
C MET A 1 -3.31 -15.93 24.10
N ASP A 2 -3.52 -17.17 23.70
CA ASP A 2 -2.48 -17.89 22.94
C ASP A 2 -2.34 -17.23 21.58
N ASN A 3 -1.22 -16.53 21.38
CA ASN A 3 -0.82 -16.00 20.07
C ASN A 3 -0.47 -17.20 19.16
N ILE A 4 -0.73 -17.12 17.86
CA ILE A 4 -0.36 -18.13 16.86
C ILE A 4 1.11 -18.57 16.99
N LEU A 5 1.99 -17.64 17.39
CA LEU A 5 3.40 -17.93 17.68
C LEU A 5 3.59 -18.93 18.83
N THR A 6 2.75 -18.91 19.85
CA THR A 6 2.79 -19.87 20.96
C THR A 6 2.44 -21.28 20.48
N LEU A 7 1.49 -21.41 19.55
CA LEU A 7 1.13 -22.70 18.96
C LEU A 7 2.25 -23.24 18.08
N ILE A 8 2.82 -22.39 17.22
CA ILE A 8 3.93 -22.77 16.32
C ILE A 8 5.15 -23.20 17.14
N ARG A 9 5.52 -22.46 18.19
CA ARG A 9 6.67 -22.78 19.06
C ARG A 9 6.55 -24.13 19.76
N LYS A 10 5.33 -24.56 20.10
CA LYS A 10 5.06 -25.84 20.78
C LYS A 10 4.94 -27.01 19.79
N SER A 11 4.88 -26.74 18.49
CA SER A 11 4.73 -27.78 17.48
C SER A 11 6.02 -28.58 17.31
N PRO A 12 5.97 -29.93 17.30
CA PRO A 12 7.14 -30.76 16.96
C PRO A 12 7.58 -30.57 15.50
N ARG A 13 6.70 -30.00 14.65
CA ARG A 13 7.00 -29.67 13.25
C ARG A 13 7.60 -28.27 13.07
N LEU A 14 8.00 -27.59 14.17
CA LEU A 14 8.56 -26.24 14.12
C LEU A 14 9.65 -26.05 13.04
N PRO A 15 10.64 -26.96 12.89
CA PRO A 15 11.67 -26.80 11.86
C PRO A 15 11.11 -26.86 10.42
N GLU A 16 10.09 -27.67 10.18
CA GLU A 16 9.43 -27.78 8.87
C GLU A 16 8.60 -26.53 8.57
N LEU A 17 7.82 -26.06 9.55
CA LEU A 17 6.99 -24.86 9.42
C LEU A 17 7.83 -23.60 9.16
N ILE A 18 9.00 -23.47 9.81
CA ILE A 18 9.92 -22.37 9.54
C ILE A 18 10.37 -22.40 8.08
N LYS A 19 10.83 -23.56 7.58
CA LYS A 19 11.28 -23.71 6.20
C LYS A 19 10.17 -23.42 5.19
N GLU A 20 8.95 -23.88 5.45
CA GLU A 20 7.79 -23.62 4.59
C GLU A 20 7.46 -22.13 4.54
N LEU A 21 7.47 -21.44 5.69
CA LEU A 21 7.21 -20.00 5.77
C LEU A 21 8.32 -19.17 5.13
N GLU A 22 9.58 -19.55 5.30
CA GLU A 22 10.73 -18.91 4.65
C GLU A 22 10.63 -19.05 3.13
N ALA A 23 10.36 -20.27 2.64
CA ALA A 23 10.20 -20.52 1.21
C ALA A 23 9.01 -19.75 0.62
N TYR A 24 7.87 -19.72 1.33
CA TYR A 24 6.70 -18.94 0.93
C TYR A 24 7.00 -17.44 0.89
N TRP A 25 7.68 -16.91 1.91
CA TRP A 25 8.06 -15.51 1.96
C TRP A 25 9.04 -15.14 0.85
N GLU A 26 10.05 -15.96 0.58
CA GLU A 26 10.98 -15.73 -0.52
C GLU A 26 10.29 -15.71 -1.88
N ASP A 27 9.34 -16.62 -2.11
CA ASP A 27 8.55 -16.65 -3.33
C ASP A 27 7.66 -15.40 -3.46
N GLU A 28 6.98 -15.01 -2.39
CA GLU A 28 6.17 -13.77 -2.33
C GLU A 28 7.03 -12.55 -2.68
N GLN A 29 8.25 -12.45 -2.13
CA GLN A 29 9.15 -11.34 -2.38
C GLN A 29 9.71 -11.32 -3.81
N LYS A 30 9.88 -12.49 -4.45
CA LYS A 30 10.25 -12.59 -5.88
C LYS A 30 9.11 -12.09 -6.76
N ARG A 31 7.87 -12.51 -6.48
CA ARG A 31 6.68 -12.02 -7.20
C ARG A 31 6.50 -10.51 -7.02
N ARG A 32 6.73 -10.00 -5.81
CA ARG A 32 6.71 -8.56 -5.54
C ARG A 32 7.76 -7.81 -6.37
N HIS A 33 8.99 -8.31 -6.45
CA HIS A 33 10.02 -7.69 -7.31
C HIS A 33 9.64 -7.72 -8.79
N GLN A 34 9.06 -8.82 -9.28
CA GLN A 34 8.59 -8.94 -10.66
C GLN A 34 7.45 -7.97 -10.95
N PHE A 35 6.51 -7.82 -10.02
CA PHE A 35 5.44 -6.82 -10.10
C PHE A 35 6.04 -5.43 -10.36
N TRP A 36 7.01 -5.00 -9.55
CA TRP A 36 7.64 -3.69 -9.72
C TRP A 36 8.49 -3.55 -10.99
N ALA A 37 9.18 -4.61 -11.41
CA ALA A 37 10.00 -4.58 -12.63
C ALA A 37 9.15 -4.52 -13.92
N GLY A 38 7.94 -5.08 -13.88
CA GLY A 38 7.01 -5.12 -15.01
C GLY A 38 5.82 -4.16 -14.90
N HIS A 39 5.78 -3.32 -13.86
CA HIS A 39 4.64 -2.43 -13.62
C HIS A 39 4.56 -1.36 -14.71
N ASP A 40 3.41 -1.30 -15.37
CA ASP A 40 3.08 -0.24 -16.33
C ASP A 40 2.20 0.80 -15.63
N GLU A 41 2.71 2.04 -15.51
CA GLU A 41 2.00 3.17 -14.91
C GLU A 41 0.63 3.43 -15.57
N SER A 42 0.42 2.97 -16.81
CA SER A 42 -0.85 3.08 -17.52
C SER A 42 -1.94 2.18 -16.92
N GLN A 43 -1.60 1.10 -16.22
CA GLN A 43 -2.55 0.16 -15.60
C GLN A 43 -2.54 0.27 -14.08
N LYS A 44 -3.73 0.40 -13.48
CA LYS A 44 -3.86 0.43 -12.03
C LYS A 44 -3.74 -1.00 -11.50
N ALA A 45 -2.77 -1.26 -10.63
CA ALA A 45 -2.53 -2.60 -10.11
C ALA A 45 -1.99 -2.56 -8.68
N GLU A 46 -2.41 -3.53 -7.89
CA GLU A 46 -2.01 -3.67 -6.47
C GLU A 46 -1.36 -5.03 -6.24
N PHE A 47 -0.45 -5.09 -5.28
CA PHE A 47 0.16 -6.32 -4.82
C PHE A 47 -0.35 -6.66 -3.42
N ILE A 48 -1.18 -7.69 -3.30
CA ILE A 48 -1.83 -8.07 -2.04
C ILE A 48 -1.56 -9.55 -1.77
N GLU A 49 -0.88 -9.84 -0.67
CA GLU A 49 -0.63 -11.22 -0.18
C GLU A 49 0.00 -12.15 -1.22
N GLY A 50 0.87 -11.60 -2.08
CA GLY A 50 1.54 -12.35 -3.15
C GLY A 50 0.88 -12.27 -4.51
N GLU A 51 -0.32 -11.70 -4.62
CA GLU A 51 -1.08 -11.65 -5.86
C GLU A 51 -1.09 -10.25 -6.47
N ILE A 52 -1.04 -10.17 -7.80
CA ILE A 52 -1.19 -8.93 -8.56
C ILE A 52 -2.66 -8.78 -8.94
N ILE A 53 -3.31 -7.74 -8.43
CA ILE A 53 -4.71 -7.42 -8.71
C ILE A 53 -4.77 -6.26 -9.67
N TYR A 54 -5.30 -6.49 -10.86
CA TYR A 54 -5.51 -5.46 -11.88
C TYR A 54 -6.90 -4.85 -11.73
N HIS A 55 -6.96 -3.52 -11.75
CA HIS A 55 -8.21 -2.79 -11.67
C HIS A 55 -8.67 -2.35 -13.06
N SER A 56 -9.96 -2.59 -13.35
CA SER A 56 -10.62 -2.10 -14.56
C SER A 56 -10.81 -0.57 -14.51
N PRO A 57 -11.01 0.10 -15.67
CA PRO A 57 -11.22 1.53 -15.71
C PRO A 57 -12.31 2.01 -14.74
N VAL A 58 -12.05 3.15 -14.11
CA VAL A 58 -12.93 3.74 -13.10
C VAL A 58 -14.32 4.04 -13.69
N TYR A 59 -15.36 3.46 -13.08
CA TYR A 59 -16.74 3.78 -13.44
C TYR A 59 -17.08 5.23 -13.08
N GLY A 60 -17.91 5.90 -13.89
CA GLY A 60 -18.27 7.31 -13.67
C GLY A 60 -18.87 7.64 -12.30
N ARG A 61 -19.47 6.66 -11.59
CA ARG A 61 -19.92 6.83 -10.20
C ARG A 61 -18.76 7.07 -9.23
N HIS A 62 -17.66 6.33 -9.40
CA HIS A 62 -16.49 6.40 -8.53
C HIS A 62 -15.77 7.73 -8.77
N TRP A 63 -15.54 8.09 -10.02
CA TRP A 63 -15.00 9.41 -10.39
C TRP A 63 -15.80 10.57 -9.77
N LYS A 64 -17.14 10.53 -9.83
CA LYS A 64 -17.99 11.57 -9.24
C LYS A 64 -17.82 11.64 -7.72
N VAL A 65 -17.77 10.50 -7.03
CA VAL A 65 -17.56 10.46 -5.57
C VAL A 65 -16.19 11.02 -5.20
N SER A 66 -15.12 10.54 -5.85
CA SER A 66 -13.75 11.01 -5.59
C SER A 66 -13.62 12.51 -5.84
N THR A 67 -14.18 13.03 -6.93
CA THR A 67 -14.18 14.47 -7.22
C THR A 67 -14.89 15.28 -6.13
N GLN A 68 -16.03 14.79 -5.63
CA GLN A 68 -16.78 15.48 -4.58
C GLN A 68 -16.02 15.49 -3.25
N ILE A 69 -15.29 14.41 -2.92
CA ILE A 69 -14.44 14.36 -1.72
C ILE A 69 -13.28 15.36 -1.88
N LEU A 70 -12.57 15.30 -3.00
CA LEU A 70 -11.38 16.12 -3.26
C LEU A 70 -11.69 17.62 -3.27
N ARG A 71 -12.87 18.00 -3.77
CA ARG A 71 -13.35 19.39 -3.76
C ARG A 71 -13.29 20.04 -2.37
N TYR A 72 -13.54 19.27 -1.32
CA TYR A 72 -13.51 19.79 0.06
C TYR A 72 -12.19 19.46 0.76
N LEU A 73 -11.62 18.28 0.49
CA LEU A 73 -10.42 17.79 1.18
C LEU A 73 -9.18 18.63 0.84
N ILE A 74 -8.93 18.89 -0.44
CA ILE A 74 -7.72 19.58 -0.90
C ILE A 74 -7.63 20.98 -0.29
N PRO A 75 -8.63 21.89 -0.45
CA PRO A 75 -8.55 23.22 0.16
C PRO A 75 -8.38 23.15 1.67
N PHE A 76 -9.14 22.28 2.35
CA PHE A 76 -9.03 22.13 3.80
C PHE A 76 -7.63 21.75 4.27
N VAL A 77 -6.96 20.82 3.58
CA VAL A 77 -5.61 20.37 3.91
C VAL A 77 -4.58 21.47 3.66
N TYR A 78 -4.60 22.08 2.46
CA TYR A 78 -3.59 23.05 2.06
C TYR A 78 -3.75 24.41 2.76
N ASP A 79 -4.98 24.91 2.93
CA ASP A 79 -5.25 26.19 3.62
C ASP A 79 -4.81 26.13 5.09
N ARG A 80 -4.92 24.95 5.71
CA ARG A 80 -4.52 24.70 7.10
C ARG A 80 -3.12 24.12 7.24
N LYS A 81 -2.37 23.94 6.14
CA LYS A 81 -1.01 23.37 6.11
C LYS A 81 -0.91 22.02 6.86
N LEU A 82 -1.92 21.17 6.67
CA LEU A 82 -2.02 19.88 7.38
C LEU A 82 -1.15 18.78 6.78
N GLY A 83 -0.78 18.90 5.50
CA GLY A 83 0.13 17.99 4.83
C GLY A 83 -0.15 17.88 3.33
N GLU A 84 -0.03 16.67 2.79
CA GLU A 84 -0.14 16.40 1.36
C GLU A 84 -1.31 15.45 1.07
N VAL A 85 -2.02 15.72 -0.03
CA VAL A 85 -3.07 14.84 -0.57
C VAL A 85 -2.58 14.31 -1.90
N ALA A 86 -2.54 12.98 -2.05
CA ALA A 86 -2.39 12.35 -3.36
C ALA A 86 -3.71 11.79 -3.84
N VAL A 87 -3.84 11.76 -5.15
CA VAL A 87 -4.94 11.13 -5.88
C VAL A 87 -4.28 10.20 -6.91
N GLU A 88 -4.98 9.14 -7.30
CA GLU A 88 -4.56 8.16 -8.30
C GLU A 88 -3.49 8.66 -9.31
N LYS A 89 -2.42 7.92 -9.59
CA LYS A 89 -2.04 6.56 -9.14
C LYS A 89 -0.75 6.62 -8.31
N VAL A 90 -0.89 7.00 -7.04
CA VAL A 90 0.26 7.01 -6.13
C VAL A 90 0.40 5.65 -5.47
N MET A 91 1.54 5.00 -5.70
CA MET A 91 1.83 3.69 -5.15
C MET A 91 2.24 3.77 -3.68
N ILE A 92 1.53 3.04 -2.83
CA ILE A 92 1.71 2.98 -1.38
C ILE A 92 2.35 1.66 -1.00
N ARG A 93 3.56 1.73 -0.47
CA ARG A 93 4.34 0.55 -0.06
C ARG A 93 4.18 0.28 1.42
N CYS A 94 3.42 -0.76 1.74
CA CYS A 94 3.30 -1.32 3.10
C CYS A 94 4.36 -2.40 3.34
N THR A 95 4.39 -2.95 4.55
CA THR A 95 5.33 -4.01 4.95
C THR A 95 5.23 -5.23 4.04
N ARG A 96 4.01 -5.72 3.80
CA ARG A 96 3.74 -6.91 2.98
C ARG A 96 3.18 -6.58 1.59
N ASN A 97 2.31 -5.57 1.51
CA ASN A 97 1.50 -5.27 0.34
C ASN A 97 1.89 -3.93 -0.30
N ASP A 98 1.53 -3.74 -1.56
CA ASP A 98 1.60 -2.46 -2.25
C ASP A 98 0.20 -2.11 -2.80
N TYR A 99 -0.25 -0.87 -2.57
CA TYR A 99 -1.61 -0.43 -2.90
C TYR A 99 -1.58 0.83 -3.78
N GLU A 100 -2.64 1.06 -4.54
CA GLU A 100 -2.87 2.30 -5.27
C GLU A 100 -4.22 2.89 -4.87
N PRO A 101 -4.34 3.47 -3.66
CA PRO A 101 -5.61 3.99 -3.18
C PRO A 101 -6.08 5.15 -4.04
N ASP A 102 -7.40 5.34 -4.09
CA ASP A 102 -7.99 6.43 -4.88
C ASP A 102 -7.58 7.81 -4.36
N ILE A 103 -7.46 7.94 -3.04
CA ILE A 103 -7.09 9.16 -2.32
C ILE A 103 -6.21 8.78 -1.13
N CYS A 104 -5.08 9.46 -0.98
CA CYS A 104 -4.19 9.36 0.18
C CYS A 104 -4.00 10.72 0.84
N PHE A 105 -3.81 10.74 2.15
CA PHE A 105 -3.42 11.92 2.90
C PHE A 105 -2.25 11.58 3.84
N TRP A 106 -1.25 12.44 3.87
CA TRP A 106 -0.15 12.39 4.84
C TRP A 106 -0.05 13.70 5.58
N THR A 107 0.28 13.64 6.86
CA THR A 107 0.56 14.82 7.66
C THR A 107 1.80 15.56 7.13
N SER A 108 1.89 16.87 7.40
CA SER A 108 3.07 17.67 7.06
C SER A 108 4.36 17.08 7.64
N GLU A 109 4.29 16.45 8.81
CA GLU A 109 5.45 15.77 9.39
C GLU A 109 5.97 14.68 8.46
N ARG A 110 5.06 13.80 8.00
CA ARG A 110 5.41 12.67 7.15
C ARG A 110 5.81 13.10 5.74
N ALA A 111 5.09 14.07 5.18
CA ALA A 111 5.32 14.56 3.83
C ALA A 111 6.66 15.30 3.65
N ARG A 112 7.27 15.81 4.73
CA ARG A 112 8.61 16.44 4.65
C ARG A 112 9.72 15.50 4.21
N GLU A 113 9.53 14.19 4.36
CA GLU A 113 10.50 13.18 3.94
C GLU A 113 10.36 12.82 2.45
N PHE A 114 9.35 13.38 1.77
CA PHE A 114 9.06 13.06 0.38
C PHE A 114 10.10 13.65 -0.57
N GLN A 115 10.40 12.89 -1.62
CA GLN A 115 11.33 13.27 -2.66
C GLN A 115 10.61 13.29 -4.00
N ASP A 116 10.93 14.25 -4.86
CA ASP A 116 10.26 14.44 -6.15
C ASP A 116 10.36 13.21 -7.09
N LYS A 117 11.40 12.39 -6.93
CA LYS A 117 11.66 11.21 -7.77
C LYS A 117 11.32 9.88 -7.09
N GLN A 118 10.66 9.91 -5.93
CA GLN A 118 10.22 8.65 -5.31
C GLN A 118 9.04 8.06 -6.07
N SER A 119 9.08 6.76 -6.33
CA SER A 119 8.01 6.01 -7.01
C SER A 119 7.10 5.25 -6.05
N ALA A 120 7.41 5.23 -4.76
CA ALA A 120 6.65 4.54 -3.73
C ALA A 120 6.59 5.39 -2.45
N PHE A 121 5.40 5.51 -1.88
CA PHE A 121 5.13 6.34 -0.72
C PHE A 121 4.78 5.46 0.47
N PRO A 122 5.04 5.92 1.71
CA PRO A 122 4.69 5.16 2.90
C PRO A 122 3.18 5.10 3.11
N PRO A 123 2.69 4.17 3.95
CA PRO A 123 1.27 4.09 4.29
C PRO A 123 0.72 5.45 4.75
N PRO A 124 -0.42 5.91 4.19
CA PRO A 124 -1.08 7.11 4.68
C PRO A 124 -1.62 6.85 6.09
N GLY A 125 -1.66 7.88 6.92
CA GLY A 125 -2.12 7.73 8.29
C GLY A 125 -1.98 8.99 9.13
N PHE A 126 -2.67 8.94 10.27
CA PHE A 126 -2.66 9.96 11.33
C PHE A 126 -1.85 9.52 12.55
N TYR A 127 -1.08 8.44 12.44
CA TYR A 127 -0.48 7.77 13.60
C TYR A 127 0.66 8.60 14.20
N HIS A 128 0.43 9.07 15.43
CA HIS A 128 1.44 9.25 16.47
C HIS A 128 1.27 8.12 17.49
#